data_AF-A0A7V1RDX9-F1
#
_entry.id   AF-A0A7V1RDX9-F1
#
_cell.length_a   1.000
_cell.length_b   1.000
_cell.length_c   1.000
_cell.angle_alpha   90.00
_cell.angle_beta   90.00
_cell.angle_gamma   90.00
#
_symmetry.space_group_name_H-M   'P 1'
#
loop_
_entity.id
_entity.type
_entity.pdbx_description
1 polymer ?
#
loop_
_entity_poly.entity_id
_entity_poly.type
_entity_poly.pdbx_seq_one_letter_code
_entity_poly.pdbx_strand_id
1 'polypeptide(L)'
;MRRRPREGRPRRNRKEWSASMRVHRSSALALVLSGTLVLAAGLGAAAGPEKQKATPSADVAAGKKVYDANGCAACHAVAGKGGKTGPDLTKVGRKLKPAQLMKVVRNPKALKANSLMPAYGEEKIDAKKLKALTAYLSSLK
;
A
#
# COMPACT_ATOMS: atom_id res chain seq x y z
N MET A 1 39.02 25.02 -10.33
CA MET A 1 37.79 24.20 -10.47
C MET A 1 38.17 22.77 -10.88
N ARG A 2 38.18 21.81 -9.95
CA ARG A 2 38.50 20.39 -10.25
C ARG A 2 37.21 19.58 -10.30
N ARG A 3 36.84 19.05 -11.48
CA ARG A 3 35.68 18.16 -11.64
C ARG A 3 36.08 16.76 -11.15
N ARG A 4 35.33 16.20 -10.19
CA ARG A 4 35.53 14.81 -9.73
C ARG A 4 35.03 13.81 -10.80
N PRO A 5 35.73 12.69 -11.05
CA PRO A 5 35.22 11.64 -11.93
C PRO A 5 33.97 10.98 -11.34
N ARG A 6 33.02 10.59 -12.20
CA ARG A 6 31.85 9.81 -11.82
C ARG A 6 32.23 8.32 -11.82
N GLU A 7 32.51 7.76 -10.65
CA GLU A 7 32.63 6.32 -10.47
C GLU A 7 31.27 5.64 -10.72
N GLY A 8 31.28 4.67 -11.62
CA GLY A 8 30.10 3.91 -12.04
C GLY A 8 29.62 2.97 -10.95
N ARG A 9 28.30 2.92 -10.73
CA ARG A 9 27.68 1.93 -9.84
C ARG A 9 27.90 0.50 -10.40
N PRO A 10 28.36 -0.46 -9.58
CA PRO A 10 28.55 -1.83 -10.05
C PRO A 10 27.22 -2.47 -10.44
N ARG A 11 27.22 -3.15 -11.60
CA ARG A 11 26.07 -3.93 -12.08
C ARG A 11 25.92 -5.17 -11.22
N ARG A 12 24.85 -5.22 -10.41
CA ARG A 12 24.51 -6.41 -9.61
C ARG A 12 24.16 -7.56 -10.56
N ASN A 13 24.91 -8.65 -10.47
CA ASN A 13 24.81 -9.85 -11.30
C ASN A 13 23.53 -10.63 -10.96
N ARG A 14 22.71 -10.94 -11.96
CA ARG A 14 21.38 -11.61 -11.81
C ARG A 14 21.47 -13.09 -11.41
N LYS A 15 22.67 -13.66 -11.28
CA LYS A 15 22.89 -15.12 -11.23
C LYS A 15 22.92 -15.73 -9.82
N GLU A 16 22.81 -14.90 -8.77
CA GLU A 16 22.79 -15.35 -7.36
C GLU A 16 21.36 -15.57 -6.83
N TRP A 17 20.34 -15.52 -7.71
CA TRP A 17 18.92 -15.79 -7.39
C TRP A 17 18.44 -17.07 -8.07
N SER A 18 19.00 -18.21 -7.67
CA SER A 18 18.39 -19.52 -7.95
C SER A 18 18.93 -20.56 -6.99
N ALA A 19 18.34 -20.64 -5.79
CA ALA A 19 18.32 -21.89 -5.04
C ALA A 19 17.24 -21.84 -3.95
N SER A 20 16.28 -22.76 -4.07
CA SER A 20 15.41 -23.26 -2.99
C SER A 20 14.17 -22.44 -2.64
N MET A 21 13.30 -22.19 -3.62
CA MET A 21 11.87 -22.45 -3.40
C MET A 21 11.69 -23.97 -3.27
N ARG A 22 11.99 -24.50 -2.09
CA ARG A 22 11.65 -25.87 -1.73
C ARG A 22 10.28 -25.82 -1.04
N VAL A 23 9.26 -26.00 -1.88
CA VAL A 23 7.95 -26.50 -1.49
C VAL A 23 8.21 -27.73 -0.61
N HIS A 24 8.05 -27.61 0.70
CA HIS A 24 8.05 -28.77 1.58
C HIS A 24 6.76 -29.51 1.31
N ARG A 25 6.88 -30.48 0.40
CA ARG A 25 5.92 -31.55 0.16
C ARG A 25 5.72 -32.25 1.50
N SER A 26 4.49 -32.18 2.00
CA SER A 26 4.04 -32.90 3.18
C SER A 26 4.31 -34.40 2.98
N SER A 27 5.20 -34.98 3.79
CA SER A 27 5.45 -36.41 3.81
C SER A 27 4.37 -37.10 4.65
N ALA A 28 3.44 -37.76 3.97
CA ALA A 28 2.61 -38.80 4.56
C ALA A 28 3.49 -40.05 4.76
N LEU A 29 3.62 -40.52 6.00
CA LEU A 29 4.01 -41.89 6.29
C LEU A 29 3.06 -42.42 7.37
N ALA A 30 2.16 -43.29 6.95
CA ALA A 30 1.24 -44.01 7.80
C ALA A 30 1.94 -45.24 8.41
N LEU A 31 1.82 -45.41 9.73
CA LEU A 31 1.99 -46.70 10.41
C LEU A 31 0.82 -46.84 11.40
N VAL A 32 0.01 -47.86 11.16
CA VAL A 32 -1.21 -48.22 11.88
C VAL A 32 -0.85 -49.18 13.01
N LEU A 33 -1.51 -49.07 14.18
CA LEU A 33 -1.97 -50.20 15.01
C LEU A 33 -2.82 -49.69 16.20
N SER A 34 -4.13 -49.68 15.97
CA SER A 34 -5.21 -50.11 16.88
C SER A 34 -5.19 -49.70 18.36
N GLY A 35 -5.84 -48.58 18.66
CA GLY A 35 -6.43 -48.28 19.96
C GLY A 35 -7.71 -47.47 19.76
N THR A 36 -8.86 -48.13 19.70
CA THR A 36 -10.17 -47.50 19.53
C THR A 36 -10.55 -46.72 20.78
N LEU A 37 -10.41 -45.40 20.75
CA LEU A 37 -11.24 -44.51 21.55
C LEU A 37 -11.97 -43.56 20.61
N VAL A 38 -13.21 -43.95 20.29
CA VAL A 38 -14.16 -43.10 19.58
C VAL A 38 -14.52 -41.95 20.51
N LEU A 39 -14.00 -40.76 20.24
CA LEU A 39 -14.58 -39.51 20.73
C LEU A 39 -15.15 -38.76 19.53
N ALA A 40 -16.43 -39.01 19.26
CA ALA A 40 -17.22 -38.22 18.34
C ALA A 40 -17.45 -36.84 18.95
N ALA A 41 -16.84 -35.79 18.39
CA ALA A 41 -17.29 -34.41 18.57
C ALA A 41 -16.71 -33.48 17.50
N GLY A 42 -17.55 -33.08 16.54
CA GLY A 42 -17.45 -31.80 15.84
C GLY A 42 -16.70 -31.80 14.51
N LEU A 43 -17.45 -31.93 13.41
CA LEU A 43 -17.09 -31.31 12.12
C LEU A 43 -17.06 -29.79 12.33
N GLY A 44 -15.90 -29.26 12.71
CA GLY A 44 -15.63 -27.82 12.68
C GLY A 44 -15.59 -27.34 11.24
N ALA A 45 -16.62 -26.60 10.83
CA ALA A 45 -16.69 -25.95 9.53
C ALA A 45 -15.41 -25.14 9.27
N ALA A 46 -14.71 -25.44 8.18
CA ALA A 46 -13.69 -24.57 7.62
C ALA A 46 -14.38 -23.29 7.13
N ALA A 47 -14.48 -22.29 8.01
CA ALA A 47 -14.70 -20.92 7.60
C ALA A 47 -13.51 -20.52 6.72
N GLY A 48 -13.68 -20.61 5.40
CA GLY A 48 -12.75 -20.00 4.46
C GLY A 48 -12.61 -18.51 4.77
N PRO A 49 -11.52 -17.85 4.34
CA PRO A 49 -11.38 -16.40 4.53
C PRO A 49 -12.49 -15.70 3.76
N GLU A 50 -13.60 -15.46 4.46
CA GLU A 50 -14.63 -14.53 4.05
C GLU A 50 -13.91 -13.23 3.73
N LYS A 51 -14.10 -12.72 2.51
CA LYS A 51 -13.74 -11.33 2.18
C LYS A 51 -14.63 -10.43 3.05
N GLN A 52 -14.25 -10.28 4.32
CA GLN A 52 -14.80 -9.26 5.20
C GLN A 52 -14.64 -7.95 4.45
N LYS A 53 -15.75 -7.25 4.20
CA LYS A 53 -15.69 -5.83 3.85
C LYS A 53 -15.04 -5.13 5.04
N ALA A 54 -13.72 -4.97 4.94
CA ALA A 54 -12.91 -4.45 6.02
C ALA A 54 -13.41 -3.04 6.36
N THR A 55 -13.77 -2.83 7.63
CA THR A 55 -13.78 -1.49 8.20
C THR A 55 -12.44 -0.84 7.87
N PRO A 56 -12.44 0.41 7.37
CA PRO A 56 -11.19 1.08 7.04
C PRO A 56 -10.29 1.08 8.28
N SER A 57 -9.03 0.66 8.10
CA SER A 57 -8.02 0.73 9.16
C SER A 57 -8.01 2.13 9.78
N ALA A 58 -7.65 2.22 11.07
CA ALA A 58 -7.51 3.51 11.76
C ALA A 58 -6.66 4.52 10.95
N ASP A 59 -5.64 4.05 10.24
CA ASP A 59 -4.82 4.86 9.34
C ASP A 59 -5.59 5.43 8.14
N VAL A 60 -6.51 4.64 7.56
CA VAL A 60 -7.36 5.08 6.43
C VAL A 60 -8.35 6.14 6.92
N ALA A 61 -8.96 5.93 8.08
CA ALA A 61 -9.86 6.91 8.67
C ALA A 61 -9.13 8.22 9.03
N ALA A 62 -7.95 8.13 9.66
CA ALA A 62 -7.10 9.30 9.93
C ALA A 62 -6.66 9.99 8.63
N GLY A 63 -6.30 9.23 7.61
CA GLY A 63 -5.92 9.76 6.30
C GLY A 63 -7.03 10.53 5.60
N LYS A 64 -8.28 10.05 5.72
CA LYS A 64 -9.45 10.78 5.22
C LYS A 64 -9.60 12.12 5.94
N LYS A 65 -9.43 12.15 7.26
CA LYS A 65 -9.47 13.42 8.03
C LYS A 65 -8.39 14.39 7.56
N VAL A 66 -7.17 13.90 7.29
CA VAL A 66 -6.09 14.73 6.73
C VAL A 66 -6.47 15.26 5.35
N TYR A 67 -7.04 14.42 4.48
CA TYR A 67 -7.52 14.82 3.15
C TYR A 67 -8.56 15.94 3.21
N ASP A 68 -9.57 15.78 4.08
CA ASP A 68 -10.64 16.76 4.25
C ASP A 68 -10.11 18.09 4.86
N ALA A 69 -9.29 17.99 5.92
CA ALA A 69 -8.79 19.17 6.65
C ALA A 69 -7.77 20.02 5.88
N ASN A 70 -7.07 19.44 4.90
CA ASN A 70 -6.02 20.14 4.13
C ASN A 70 -6.52 20.64 2.76
N GLY A 71 -7.84 20.67 2.56
CA GLY A 71 -8.46 21.24 1.36
C GLY A 71 -8.28 20.41 0.09
N CYS A 72 -7.88 19.14 0.20
CA CYS A 72 -7.65 18.29 -0.97
C CYS A 72 -8.93 18.12 -1.81
N ALA A 73 -10.08 18.03 -1.14
CA ALA A 73 -11.40 17.93 -1.77
C ALA A 73 -11.80 19.18 -2.58
N ALA A 74 -11.18 20.34 -2.35
CA ALA A 74 -11.48 21.56 -3.10
C ALA A 74 -11.08 21.43 -4.58
N CYS A 75 -10.06 20.63 -4.88
CA CYS A 75 -9.57 20.42 -6.23
C CYS A 75 -9.82 19.02 -6.76
N HIS A 76 -9.79 18.00 -5.90
CA HIS A 76 -9.87 16.60 -6.31
C HIS A 76 -11.20 15.97 -5.94
N ALA A 77 -11.79 15.21 -6.86
CA ALA A 77 -12.97 14.42 -6.59
C ALA A 77 -12.60 13.02 -6.07
N VAL A 78 -13.44 12.48 -5.18
CA VAL A 78 -13.47 11.07 -4.78
C VAL A 78 -14.92 10.60 -4.80
N ALA A 79 -15.19 9.52 -5.52
CA ALA A 79 -16.54 8.97 -5.72
C ALA A 79 -17.55 10.04 -6.19
N GLY A 80 -17.13 10.93 -7.09
CA GLY A 80 -17.95 12.01 -7.63
C GLY A 80 -18.17 13.21 -6.70
N LYS A 81 -17.55 13.25 -5.51
CA LYS A 81 -17.64 14.37 -4.56
C LYS A 81 -16.33 15.13 -4.48
N GLY A 82 -16.39 16.47 -4.51
CA GLY A 82 -15.23 17.36 -4.48
C GLY A 82 -15.07 18.17 -5.77
N GLY A 83 -13.92 18.82 -5.93
CA GLY A 83 -13.57 19.64 -7.07
C GLY A 83 -13.15 18.85 -8.31
N LYS A 84 -13.11 19.55 -9.45
CA LYS A 84 -12.69 18.99 -10.75
C LYS A 84 -11.43 19.64 -11.33
N THR A 85 -10.81 20.56 -10.58
CA THR A 85 -9.57 21.26 -10.99
C THR A 85 -8.38 20.31 -11.06
N GLY A 86 -8.29 19.39 -10.11
CA GLY A 86 -7.34 18.29 -10.08
C GLY A 86 -7.95 16.99 -10.63
N PRO A 87 -7.12 15.99 -10.96
CA PRO A 87 -7.61 14.69 -11.41
C PRO A 87 -8.43 13.97 -10.35
N ASP A 88 -9.42 13.20 -10.78
CA ASP A 88 -10.22 12.32 -9.93
C ASP A 88 -9.32 11.26 -9.24
N LEU A 89 -9.44 11.17 -7.91
CA LEU A 89 -8.64 10.29 -7.05
C LEU A 89 -9.35 8.99 -6.68
N THR A 90 -10.59 8.76 -7.11
CA THR A 90 -11.42 7.58 -6.79
C THR A 90 -10.70 6.25 -6.99
N LYS A 91 -9.78 6.18 -7.95
CA LYS A 91 -9.00 4.96 -8.26
C LYS A 91 -7.49 5.19 -8.19
N VAL A 92 -7.03 6.19 -7.44
CA VAL A 92 -5.60 6.57 -7.43
C VAL A 92 -4.72 5.47 -6.86
N GLY A 93 -5.21 4.68 -5.91
CA GLY A 93 -4.51 3.55 -5.30
C GLY A 93 -4.27 2.37 -6.26
N ARG A 94 -4.92 2.36 -7.44
CA ARG A 94 -4.57 1.45 -8.55
C ARG A 94 -3.48 2.01 -9.46
N LYS A 95 -3.37 3.34 -9.55
CA LYS A 95 -2.50 4.04 -10.50
C LYS A 95 -1.11 4.30 -9.92
N LEU A 96 -1.03 4.60 -8.63
CA LEU A 96 0.19 5.03 -7.96
C LEU A 96 0.52 4.13 -6.77
N LYS A 97 1.80 3.83 -6.61
CA LYS A 97 2.32 3.14 -5.41
C LYS A 97 2.37 4.11 -4.22
N PRO A 98 2.33 3.63 -2.96
CA PRO A 98 2.39 4.47 -1.76
C PRO A 98 3.53 5.50 -1.77
N ALA A 99 4.74 5.09 -2.13
CA ALA A 99 5.89 6.00 -2.21
C ALA A 99 5.72 7.12 -3.25
N GLN A 100 5.01 6.86 -4.35
CA GLN A 100 4.70 7.88 -5.36
C GLN A 100 3.66 8.87 -4.85
N LEU A 101 2.63 8.39 -4.12
CA LEU A 101 1.63 9.24 -3.48
C LEU A 101 2.30 10.21 -2.50
N MET A 102 3.18 9.70 -1.63
CA MET A 102 3.95 10.54 -0.69
C MET A 102 4.78 11.59 -1.43
N LYS A 103 5.47 11.19 -2.51
CA LYS A 103 6.29 12.10 -3.30
C LYS A 103 5.47 13.20 -3.97
N VAL A 104 4.28 12.89 -4.50
CA VAL A 104 3.41 13.89 -5.14
C VAL A 104 2.89 14.91 -4.12
N VAL A 105 2.54 14.48 -2.91
CA VAL A 105 2.10 15.41 -1.85
C VAL A 105 3.23 16.36 -1.44
N ARG A 106 4.47 15.86 -1.36
CA ARG A 106 5.65 16.67 -1.02
C ARG A 106 6.13 17.57 -2.17
N ASN A 107 6.12 17.06 -3.39
CA ASN A 107 6.64 17.75 -4.56
C ASN A 107 5.82 17.39 -5.82
N PRO A 108 4.66 18.01 -6.02
CA PRO A 108 3.79 17.71 -7.16
C PRO A 108 4.43 18.15 -8.50
N LYS A 109 5.29 19.17 -8.47
CA LYS A 109 6.04 19.63 -9.66
C LYS A 109 7.04 18.59 -10.17
N ALA A 110 7.52 17.69 -9.32
CA ALA A 110 8.37 16.57 -9.75
C ALA A 110 7.62 15.53 -10.60
N LEU A 111 6.29 15.50 -10.56
CA LEU A 111 5.49 14.67 -11.45
C LEU A 111 5.00 15.46 -12.67
N LYS A 112 4.58 16.71 -12.47
CA LYS A 112 4.12 17.59 -13.55
C LYS A 112 4.63 19.01 -13.30
N ALA A 113 5.57 19.48 -14.13
CA ALA A 113 6.24 20.77 -13.94
C ALA A 113 5.27 21.95 -13.73
N ASN A 114 4.16 21.95 -14.49
CA ASN A 114 3.11 22.97 -14.42
C ASN A 114 1.96 22.60 -13.46
N SER A 115 2.25 21.84 -12.39
CA SER A 115 1.24 21.49 -11.40
C SER A 115 0.82 22.72 -10.60
N LEU A 116 -0.50 22.92 -10.49
CA LEU A 116 -1.13 23.90 -9.60
C LEU A 116 -1.36 23.35 -8.18
N MET A 117 -1.17 22.04 -7.97
CA MET A 117 -1.24 21.44 -6.64
C MET A 117 -0.13 22.03 -5.77
N PRO A 118 -0.43 22.59 -4.59
CA PRO A 118 0.60 23.11 -3.70
C PRO A 118 1.44 21.95 -3.14
N ALA A 119 2.71 22.25 -2.83
CA ALA A 119 3.55 21.34 -2.07
C ALA A 119 3.16 21.42 -0.58
N TYR A 120 3.03 20.27 0.08
CA TYR A 120 2.75 20.20 1.51
C TYR A 120 4.02 19.83 2.27
N GLY A 121 4.56 20.77 3.06
CA GLY A 121 5.72 20.57 3.91
C GLY A 121 5.43 19.77 5.19
N GLU A 122 6.48 19.45 5.93
CA GLU A 122 6.37 18.77 7.23
C GLU A 122 5.60 19.62 8.24
N GLU A 123 5.59 20.95 8.09
CA GLU A 123 4.86 21.83 9.01
C GLU A 123 3.33 21.66 8.92
N LYS A 124 2.79 21.39 7.72
CA LYS A 124 1.34 21.17 7.53
C LYS A 124 0.96 19.71 7.69
N ILE A 125 1.73 18.83 7.05
CA ILE A 125 1.49 17.40 7.03
C ILE A 125 2.78 16.73 7.47
N ASP A 126 2.91 16.42 8.76
CA ASP A 126 4.04 15.67 9.29
C ASP A 126 4.08 14.22 8.76
N ALA A 127 5.16 13.49 9.04
CA ALA A 127 5.35 12.11 8.60
C ALA A 127 4.19 11.16 8.99
N LYS A 128 3.57 11.32 10.17
CA LYS A 128 2.45 10.46 10.61
C LYS A 128 1.21 10.78 9.78
N LYS A 129 0.88 12.06 9.61
CA LYS A 129 -0.24 12.51 8.77
C LYS A 129 -0.05 12.10 7.32
N LEU A 130 1.17 12.19 6.79
CA LEU A 130 1.47 11.80 5.41
C LEU A 130 1.28 10.30 5.22
N LYS A 131 1.72 9.47 6.18
CA LYS A 131 1.52 8.02 6.14
C LYS A 131 0.02 7.68 6.15
N ALA A 132 -0.75 8.28 7.05
CA ALA A 132 -2.19 8.08 7.13
C ALA A 132 -2.89 8.53 5.83
N LEU A 133 -2.58 9.73 5.33
CA LEU A 133 -3.10 10.23 4.06
C LEU A 133 -2.79 9.26 2.90
N THR A 134 -1.56 8.74 2.87
CA THR A 134 -1.15 7.76 1.86
C THR A 134 -1.93 6.45 1.99
N ALA A 135 -2.20 5.98 3.21
CA ALA A 135 -3.03 4.80 3.45
C ALA A 135 -4.45 5.01 2.90
N TYR A 136 -5.05 6.18 3.16
CA TYR A 136 -6.35 6.55 2.60
C TYR A 136 -6.33 6.55 1.06
N LEU A 137 -5.41 7.30 0.43
CA LEU A 137 -5.30 7.36 -1.02
C LEU A 137 -5.01 5.99 -1.66
N SER A 138 -4.21 5.15 -1.00
CA SER A 138 -3.91 3.78 -1.45
C SER A 138 -5.13 2.86 -1.35
N SER A 139 -6.08 3.15 -0.47
CA SER A 139 -7.32 2.37 -0.32
C SER A 139 -8.31 2.62 -1.46
N LEU A 140 -8.19 3.74 -2.20
CA LEU A 140 -9.05 4.13 -3.31
C LEU A 140 -8.73 3.31 -4.57
N LYS A 141 -9.44 2.20 -4.80
CA LYS A 141 -9.19 1.23 -5.88
C LYS A 141 -10.43 0.92 -6.71
#